data_AF-A0A165WUL5-F1
#
_entry.id   AF-A0A165WUL5-F1
#
_cell.length_a   1.000
_cell.length_b   1.000
_cell.length_c   1.000
_cell.angle_alpha   90.00
_cell.angle_beta   90.00
_cell.angle_gamma   90.00
#
_symmetry.space_group_name_H-M   'P 1'
#
loop_
_entity.id
_entity.type
_entity.pdbx_description
1 polymer ?
#
loop_
_entity_poly.entity_id
_entity_poly.type
_entity_poly.pdbx_seq_one_letter_code
_entity_poly.pdbx_strand_id
1 'polypeptide(L)' 'MDPDHPGCRVFVTGHLQDVHETFHLVGEAGGTFSAKKTFICVPEVETLGSRCAYEGRFPDNSTVQKIIDWP' A
#
# COMPACT_ATOMS: atom_id res chain seq x y z
N MET A 1 8.35 18.47 13.27
CA MET A 1 9.66 17.89 12.89
C MET A 1 9.93 16.81 13.91
N ASP A 2 10.23 15.59 13.46
CA ASP A 2 10.71 14.53 14.35
C ASP A 2 12.09 14.98 14.89
N PRO A 3 12.26 15.14 16.21
CA PRO A 3 13.54 15.58 16.79
C PRO A 3 14.68 14.59 16.53
N ASP A 4 14.38 13.30 16.33
CA ASP A 4 15.37 12.25 16.08
C ASP A 4 15.78 12.18 14.59
N HIS A 5 14.93 12.70 13.70
CA HIS A 5 15.13 12.67 12.24
C HIS A 5 14.87 14.05 11.60
N PRO A 6 15.76 15.04 11.85
CA PRO A 6 15.59 16.38 11.31
C PRO A 6 15.62 16.37 9.77
N GLY A 7 14.60 16.97 9.15
CA GLY A 7 14.45 17.04 7.69
C GLY A 7 13.61 15.92 7.07
N CYS A 8 13.30 14.86 7.82
CA CYS A 8 12.37 13.84 7.37
C CYS A 8 10.92 14.27 7.65
N ARG A 9 10.02 14.03 6.69
CA ARG A 9 8.59 14.28 6.89
C ARG A 9 8.03 13.18 7.80
N VAL A 10 7.30 13.57 8.84
CA VAL A 10 6.68 12.64 9.82
C VAL A 10 5.82 11.58 9.14
N PHE A 11 5.11 11.96 8.07
CA PHE A 11 4.32 11.01 7.28
C PHE A 11 5.18 9.89 6.66
N VAL A 12 6.35 10.23 6.13
CA VAL A 12 7.26 9.27 5.49
C VAL A 12 7.89 8.36 6.54
N THR A 13 8.32 8.92 7.67
CA THR A 13 8.93 8.11 8.75
C THR A 13 7.92 7.17 9.38
N GLY A 14 6.67 7.63 9.61
CA GLY A 14 5.59 6.77 10.07
C GLY A 14 5.31 5.61 9.13
N HIS A 15 5.18 5.88 7.82
CA HIS A 15 4.93 4.81 6.85
C HIS A 15 6.06 3.77 6.78
N LEU A 16 7.32 4.20 6.84
CA LEU A 16 8.46 3.28 6.86
C LEU A 16 8.48 2.42 8.13
N GLN A 17 8.07 2.99 9.28
CA GLN A 17 7.92 2.24 10.52
C GLN A 17 6.80 1.20 10.41
N ASP A 18 5.63 1.56 9.87
CA ASP A 18 4.51 0.63 9.68
C ASP A 18 4.92 -0.57 8.81
N VAL A 19 5.65 -0.32 7.72
CA VAL A 19 6.16 -1.36 6.81
C VAL A 19 7.16 -2.26 7.54
N HIS A 20 8.09 -1.67 8.29
CA HIS A 20 9.09 -2.42 9.04
C HIS A 20 8.45 -3.35 10.07
N GLU A 21 7.54 -2.83 10.89
CA GLU A 21 6.84 -3.60 11.92
C GLU A 21 5.99 -4.73 11.32
N THR A 22 5.27 -4.43 10.24
CA THR A 22 4.47 -5.43 9.53
C THR A 22 5.35 -6.57 9.00
N PHE A 23 6.49 -6.24 8.39
CA PHE A 23 7.39 -7.26 7.84
C PHE A 23 8.04 -8.08 8.93
N HIS A 24 8.45 -7.42 10.02
CA HIS A 24 9.05 -8.08 11.16
C HIS A 24 8.07 -9.07 11.80
N LEU A 25 6.85 -8.63 12.12
CA LEU A 25 5.80 -9.46 12.72
C LEU A 25 5.49 -10.70 11.88
N VAL A 26 5.28 -10.52 10.57
CA VAL A 26 5.01 -11.64 9.66
C VAL A 26 6.21 -12.58 9.55
N GLY A 27 7.43 -12.03 9.55
CA GLY A 27 8.66 -12.81 9.54
C GLY A 27 8.85 -13.65 10.80
N GLU A 28 8.57 -13.10 11.99
CA GLU A 28 8.62 -13.85 13.26
C GLU A 28 7.61 -15.00 13.31
N ALA A 29 6.45 -14.83 12.67
CA ALA A 29 5.46 -15.90 12.49
C ALA A 29 5.84 -16.94 11.42
N GLY A 30 7.02 -16.83 10.79
CA GLY A 30 7.47 -17.72 9.71
C GLY A 30 6.82 -17.44 8.34
N GLY A 31 6.11 -16.32 8.21
CA GLY A 31 5.53 -15.87 6.95
C GLY A 31 6.57 -15.33 5.97
N THR A 32 6.20 -15.27 4.69
CA THR A 32 7.05 -14.71 3.63
C THR A 32 6.25 -13.79 2.72
N PHE A 33 6.91 -12.78 2.17
CA PHE A 33 6.34 -11.89 1.16
C PHE A 33 6.91 -12.20 -0.22
N SER A 34 6.06 -12.10 -1.25
CA SER A 34 6.52 -12.18 -2.62
C SER A 34 7.04 -10.81 -3.07
N ALA A 35 8.35 -10.67 -3.23
CA ALA A 35 8.97 -9.41 -3.68
C ALA A 35 8.35 -8.87 -5.00
N LYS A 36 7.86 -9.75 -5.88
CA LYS A 36 7.22 -9.36 -7.16
C LYS A 36 5.79 -8.84 -7.01
N LYS A 37 5.11 -9.17 -5.92
CA LYS A 37 3.69 -8.82 -5.69
C LYS A 37 3.50 -7.77 -4.60
N THR A 38 4.54 -7.51 -3.82
CA THR A 38 4.48 -6.54 -2.73
C THR A 38 4.60 -5.12 -3.27
N PHE A 39 3.72 -4.24 -2.81
CA PHE A 39 3.73 -2.81 -3.11
C PHE A 39 4.15 -2.05 -1.85
N ILE A 40 5.15 -1.18 -1.94
CA ILE A 40 5.70 -0.40 -0.83
C ILE A 40 5.88 1.04 -1.30
N CYS A 41 5.43 2.03 -0.51
CA CYS A 41 5.58 3.46 -0.81
C CYS A 41 5.05 3.87 -2.20
N VAL A 42 3.99 3.24 -2.70
CA VAL A 42 3.36 3.59 -3.99
C VAL A 42 2.18 4.54 -3.78
N PRO A 43 1.95 5.51 -4.68
CA PRO A 43 0.83 6.45 -4.57
C PRO A 43 -0.54 5.79 -4.82
N GLU A 44 -0.55 4.65 -5.50
CA GLU A 44 -1.75 3.89 -5.85
C GLU A 44 -1.46 2.40 -5.93
N VAL A 45 -2.41 1.57 -5.53
CA VAL A 45 -2.32 0.11 -5.60
C VAL A 45 -3.67 -0.52 -5.93
N GLU A 46 -3.68 -1.53 -6.79
CA GLU A 46 -4.83 -2.39 -7.02
C GLU A 46 -4.80 -3.55 -6.01
N THR A 47 -5.81 -3.61 -5.14
CA THR A 47 -5.92 -4.64 -4.09
C THR A 47 -7.35 -5.12 -3.99
N LEU A 48 -7.56 -6.44 -4.02
CA LEU A 48 -8.87 -7.08 -3.88
C LEU A 48 -9.95 -6.51 -4.82
N GLY A 49 -9.59 -6.23 -6.08
CA GLY A 49 -10.51 -5.68 -7.08
C GLY A 49 -10.92 -4.23 -6.79
N SER A 50 -10.08 -3.48 -6.08
CA SER A 50 -10.27 -2.05 -5.86
C SER A 50 -8.97 -1.31 -6.10
N ARG A 51 -9.11 -0.10 -6.62
CA ARG A 51 -8.02 0.84 -6.85
C ARG A 51 -7.92 1.77 -5.65
N CYS A 52 -6.86 1.65 -4.87
CA CYS A 52 -6.65 2.44 -3.65
C CYS A 52 -5.59 3.50 -3.92
N ALA A 53 -5.97 4.77 -3.76
CA ALA A 53 -5.09 5.92 -3.92
C ALA A 53 -5.19 6.84 -2.69
N TYR A 54 -4.39 7.90 -2.67
CA TYR A 54 -4.41 8.89 -1.58
C TYR A 54 -5.80 9.50 -1.36
N GLU A 55 -6.55 9.73 -2.43
CA GLU A 55 -7.89 10.31 -2.40
C GLU A 55 -8.96 9.35 -1.87
N GLY A 56 -8.65 8.05 -1.79
CA GLY A 56 -9.54 7.02 -1.26
C GLY A 56 -9.57 5.75 -2.09
N ARG A 57 -10.65 4.98 -1.92
CA ARG A 57 -10.86 3.70 -2.58
C ARG A 57 -11.87 3.83 -3.71
N PHE A 58 -11.46 3.41 -4.90
CA PHE A 58 -12.23 3.45 -6.12
C PHE A 58 -12.50 2.03 -6.64
N PRO A 59 -13.58 1.82 -7.41
CA PRO A 59 -13.76 0.58 -8.14
C PRO A 59 -12.60 0.37 -9.11
N ASP A 60 -12.21 -0.88 -9.27
CA ASP A 60 -11.20 -1.29 -10.23
C ASP A 60 -11.65 -0.95 -11.67
N ASN A 61 -10.73 -0.41 -12.47
CA ASN A 61 -11.05 0.06 -13.83
C ASN A 61 -11.55 -1.07 -14.72
N SER A 62 -11.02 -2.29 -14.57
CA SER A 62 -11.50 -3.45 -15.34
C SER A 62 -12.92 -3.85 -14.95
N THR A 63 -13.29 -3.65 -13.69
CA THR A 63 -14.65 -3.88 -13.19
C THR A 63 -15.62 -2.83 -13.70
N VAL A 64 -15.22 -1.56 -13.70
CA VAL A 64 -16.00 -0.47 -14.31
C VAL A 64 -16.21 -0.72 -15.80
N GLN A 65 -15.17 -1.12 -16.52
CA GLN A 65 -15.24 -1.38 -17.95
C GLN A 65 -16.22 -2.49 -18.29
N LYS A 66 -16.25 -3.59 -17.52
CA LYS A 66 -17.24 -4.67 -17.70
C LYS A 66 -18.70 -4.22 -17.59
N ILE A 67 -18.98 -3.21 -16.78
CA ILE A 67 -20.33 -2.64 -16.64
C ILE A 67 -20.64 -1.75 -17.84
N ILE A 68 -19.68 -0.95 -18.29
CA ILE A 68 -19.82 -0.08 -19.48
C ILE A 68 -20.07 -0.92 -20.73
N ASP A 69 -19.34 -2.03 -20.88
CA ASP A 69 -19.42 -2.91 -22.06
C ASP A 69 -20.59 -3.90 -22.00
N TRP A 70 -21.43 -3.82 -20.96
CA TRP A 70 -22.56 -4.72 -20.81
C TRP A 70 -23.66 -4.39 -21.83
N PRO A 71 -24.08 -5.33 -22.71
CA PRO A 71 -25.07 -5.10 -23.77
C PRO A 71 -26.52 -4.99 -23.28
#